data_AF-A0A1S3HSD0-F1
#
_entry.id   AF-A0A1S3HSD0-F1
#
_cell.length_a   1.000
_cell.length_b   1.000
_cell.length_c   1.000
_cell.angle_alpha   90.00
_cell.angle_beta   90.00
_cell.angle_gamma   90.00
#
_symmetry.space_group_name_H-M   'P 1'
#
loop_
_entity.id
_entity.type
_entity.pdbx_description
1 polymer ?
#
loop_
_entity_poly.entity_id
_entity_poly.type
_entity_poly.pdbx_seq_one_letter_code
_entity_poly.pdbx_strand_id
1 'polypeptide(L)'
;MALLHKVTAPPPVPNKREYTVVGNMKHGFPQRRKMKESFSDGHGILYKGEVVNVQGPSSAIPGALLVSSGKRTTQVPYHYTEFSASYLDASGTFAGQDEGVCI
;
A
#
# COMPACT_ATOMS: atom_id res chain seq x y z
N MET A 1 -27.53 4.59 -41.38
CA MET A 1 -26.21 3.92 -41.37
C MET A 1 -25.54 4.25 -40.04
N ALA A 2 -25.69 3.38 -39.04
CA ALA A 2 -25.07 3.60 -37.73
C ALA A 2 -23.61 3.13 -37.79
N LEU A 3 -22.67 4.06 -37.66
CA LEU A 3 -21.25 3.76 -37.53
C LEU A 3 -21.02 3.05 -36.19
N LEU A 4 -20.82 1.73 -36.25
CA LEU A 4 -20.26 0.97 -35.13
C LEU A 4 -18.80 1.35 -34.98
N HIS A 5 -18.51 2.35 -34.15
CA HIS A 5 -17.14 2.68 -33.76
C HIS A 5 -16.58 1.50 -32.96
N LYS A 6 -15.83 0.64 -33.64
CA LYS A 6 -15.05 -0.43 -33.00
C LYS A 6 -14.04 0.27 -32.08
N VAL A 7 -14.16 0.09 -30.76
CA VAL A 7 -13.17 0.58 -29.80
C VAL A 7 -11.86 -0.14 -30.09
N THR A 8 -10.91 0.55 -30.71
CA THR A 8 -9.63 -0.02 -31.19
C THR A 8 -8.53 0.02 -30.15
N ALA A 9 -8.71 0.77 -29.06
CA ALA A 9 -7.76 0.84 -27.96
C ALA A 9 -8.10 -0.20 -26.88
N PRO A 10 -7.09 -0.81 -26.23
CA PRO A 10 -7.34 -1.57 -25.02
C PRO A 10 -8.04 -0.67 -23.98
N PRO A 11 -8.86 -1.25 -23.09
CA PRO A 11 -9.48 -0.48 -22.02
C PRO A 11 -8.37 0.24 -21.21
N PRO A 12 -8.63 1.46 -20.72
CA PRO A 12 -7.70 2.15 -19.83
C PRO A 12 -7.33 1.26 -18.64
N VAL A 13 -6.05 1.29 -18.24
CA VAL A 13 -5.59 0.58 -17.05
C VAL A 13 -6.29 1.20 -15.83
N PRO A 14 -6.85 0.39 -14.91
CA PRO A 14 -7.45 0.90 -13.70
C PRO A 14 -6.46 1.75 -12.91
N ASN A 15 -6.95 2.81 -12.26
CA ASN A 15 -6.17 3.57 -11.30
C ASN A 15 -5.60 2.64 -10.22
N LYS A 16 -4.43 3.00 -9.67
CA LYS A 16 -3.86 2.26 -8.54
C LYS A 16 -4.82 2.35 -7.37
N ARG A 17 -5.04 1.21 -6.69
CA ARG A 17 -5.93 1.14 -5.54
C ARG A 17 -5.30 1.89 -4.37
N GLU A 18 -6.07 2.74 -3.70
CA GLU A 18 -5.65 3.51 -2.53
C GLU A 18 -5.77 2.73 -1.22
N TYR A 19 -5.68 1.40 -1.30
CA TYR A 19 -5.74 0.49 -0.17
C TYR A 19 -4.98 -0.80 -0.45
N THR A 20 -4.59 -1.48 0.61
CA THR A 20 -4.15 -2.87 0.59
C THR A 20 -5.23 -3.77 1.17
N VAL A 21 -5.18 -5.06 0.88
CA VAL A 21 -6.12 -6.04 1.44
C VAL A 21 -5.35 -7.04 2.29
N VAL A 22 -5.77 -7.20 3.54
CA VAL A 22 -5.22 -8.20 4.47
C VAL A 22 -6.38 -8.91 5.14
N GLY A 23 -6.41 -10.24 5.07
CA GLY A 23 -7.46 -11.04 5.73
C GLY A 23 -8.89 -10.62 5.34
N ASN A 24 -9.14 -10.29 4.07
CA ASN A 24 -10.40 -9.77 3.53
C ASN A 24 -10.81 -8.36 3.99
N MET A 25 -9.97 -7.67 4.77
CA MET A 25 -10.19 -6.27 5.14
C MET A 25 -9.38 -5.34 4.24
N LYS A 26 -10.00 -4.20 3.87
CA LYS A 26 -9.33 -3.11 3.16
C LYS A 26 -8.62 -2.22 4.18
N HIS A 27 -7.36 -1.90 3.94
CA HIS A 27 -6.55 -0.99 4.74
C HIS A 27 -6.07 0.16 3.85
N GLY A 28 -6.57 1.36 4.12
CA GLY A 28 -6.15 2.59 3.44
C GLY A 28 -4.72 2.98 3.77
N PHE A 29 -4.23 4.02 3.10
CA PHE A 29 -2.95 4.66 3.41
C PHE A 29 -3.19 6.04 4.08
N PRO A 30 -2.27 6.53 4.94
CA PRO A 30 -1.04 5.88 5.38
C PRO A 30 -1.30 4.72 6.36
N GLN A 31 -0.44 3.70 6.35
CA GLN A 31 -0.55 2.53 7.23
C GLN A 31 0.80 2.15 7.84
N ARG A 32 0.78 1.65 9.09
CA ARG A 32 1.96 1.06 9.71
C ARG A 32 2.05 -0.43 9.38
N ARG A 33 3.22 -0.87 8.92
CA ARG A 33 3.53 -2.28 8.65
C ARG A 33 4.83 -2.68 9.32
N LYS A 34 5.03 -3.99 9.51
CA LYS A 34 6.28 -4.56 10.02
C LYS A 34 7.05 -5.21 8.89
N MET A 35 8.36 -5.02 8.85
CA MET A 35 9.24 -5.71 7.92
C MET A 35 9.35 -7.19 8.29
N LYS A 36 8.98 -8.10 7.39
CA LYS A 36 9.09 -9.56 7.57
C LYS A 36 10.52 -10.06 7.41
N GLU A 37 11.29 -9.37 6.59
CA GLU A 37 12.70 -9.63 6.29
C GLU A 37 13.42 -8.31 6.05
N SER A 38 14.76 -8.34 6.09
CA SER A 38 15.55 -7.13 5.84
C SER A 38 15.55 -6.79 4.36
N PHE A 39 15.45 -5.51 4.02
CA PHE A 39 15.44 -5.01 2.65
C PHE A 39 16.45 -3.88 2.49
N SER A 40 17.21 -3.88 1.38
CA SER A 40 18.15 -2.83 1.04
C SER A 40 17.82 -2.26 -0.33
N ASP A 41 17.76 -0.94 -0.43
CA ASP A 41 17.59 -0.21 -1.69
C ASP A 41 18.93 0.36 -2.23
N GLY A 42 20.06 -0.05 -1.64
CA GLY A 42 21.40 0.46 -1.95
C GLY A 42 21.74 1.79 -1.26
N HIS A 43 20.76 2.49 -0.70
CA HIS A 43 20.95 3.76 0.03
C HIS A 43 20.70 3.62 1.54
N GLY A 44 20.01 2.58 1.95
CA GLY A 44 19.78 2.21 3.35
C GLY A 44 19.31 0.78 3.48
N ILE A 45 19.21 0.31 4.74
CA ILE A 45 18.70 -1.01 5.09
C ILE A 45 17.52 -0.81 6.02
N LEU A 46 16.38 -1.39 5.65
CA LEU A 46 15.24 -1.61 6.54
C LEU A 46 15.41 -3.00 7.15
N TYR A 47 15.43 -3.11 8.46
CA TYR A 47 15.73 -4.37 9.14
C TYR A 47 14.48 -5.22 9.35
N LYS A 48 14.65 -6.54 9.34
CA LYS A 48 13.59 -7.46 9.78
C LYS A 48 13.06 -7.05 11.17
N GLY A 49 11.74 -6.97 11.27
CA GLY A 49 11.02 -6.61 12.49
C GLY A 49 10.83 -5.11 12.69
N GLU A 50 11.46 -4.26 11.88
CA GLU A 50 11.28 -2.82 11.92
C GLU A 50 9.85 -2.43 11.56
N VAL A 51 9.30 -1.45 12.28
CA VAL A 51 7.98 -0.89 11.99
C VAL A 51 8.16 0.31 11.08
N VAL A 52 7.50 0.26 9.94
CA VAL A 52 7.65 1.24 8.88
C VAL A 52 6.32 1.89 8.54
N ASN A 53 6.36 3.17 8.15
CA ASN A 53 5.17 3.90 7.73
C ASN A 53 5.02 3.80 6.21
N VAL A 54 3.89 3.30 5.74
CA VAL A 54 3.61 3.13 4.32
C VAL A 54 2.67 4.23 3.87
N GLN A 55 3.11 5.04 2.91
CA GLN A 55 2.37 6.20 2.40
C GLN A 55 1.44 5.84 1.24
N GLY A 56 1.71 4.74 0.53
CA GLY A 56 0.95 4.39 -0.66
C GLY A 56 1.55 3.24 -1.45
N PRO A 57 0.94 2.88 -2.59
CA PRO A 57 1.57 2.01 -3.57
C PRO A 57 2.68 2.77 -4.31
N SER A 58 3.76 2.09 -4.68
CA SER A 58 4.79 2.68 -5.54
C SER A 58 4.22 2.97 -6.92
N SER A 59 4.47 4.18 -7.44
CA SER A 59 4.13 4.54 -8.82
C SER A 59 5.03 3.83 -9.84
N ALA A 60 6.32 3.62 -9.51
CA ALA A 60 7.33 3.11 -10.42
C ALA A 60 7.41 1.57 -10.47
N ILE A 61 7.24 0.90 -9.34
CA ILE A 61 7.40 -0.57 -9.23
C ILE A 61 6.05 -1.21 -8.86
N PRO A 62 5.43 -1.98 -9.78
CA PRO A 62 4.21 -2.72 -9.47
C PRO A 62 4.40 -3.66 -8.28
N GLY A 63 3.42 -3.67 -7.37
CA GLY A 63 3.47 -4.53 -6.18
C GLY A 63 4.45 -4.07 -5.08
N ALA A 64 5.14 -2.95 -5.26
CA ALA A 64 5.91 -2.31 -4.19
C ALA A 64 5.08 -1.26 -3.44
N LEU A 65 5.41 -1.08 -2.17
CA LEU A 65 4.89 -0.08 -1.26
C LEU A 65 5.88 1.06 -1.10
N LEU A 66 5.35 2.27 -0.97
CA LEU A 66 6.12 3.47 -0.71
C LEU A 66 6.29 3.63 0.80
N VAL A 67 7.46 3.27 1.31
CA VAL A 67 7.77 3.25 2.73
C VAL A 67 8.56 4.50 3.12
N SER A 68 8.04 5.27 4.07
CA SER A 68 8.72 6.41 4.67
C SER A 68 9.47 5.98 5.93
N SER A 69 10.79 6.16 5.92
CA SER A 69 11.66 6.01 7.10
C SER A 69 12.44 7.30 7.30
N GLY A 70 12.01 8.10 8.28
CA GLY A 70 12.56 9.44 8.54
C GLY A 70 12.43 10.38 7.33
N LYS A 71 13.57 10.83 6.80
CA LYS A 71 13.63 11.74 5.64
C LYS A 71 13.69 11.02 4.28
N ARG A 72 13.61 9.69 4.27
CA ARG A 72 13.78 8.88 3.08
C ARG A 72 12.52 8.11 2.76
N THR A 73 12.35 7.85 1.47
CA THR A 73 11.25 7.07 0.95
C THR A 73 11.82 5.94 0.11
N THR A 74 11.51 4.71 0.52
CA THR A 74 12.04 3.48 -0.09
C THR A 74 10.90 2.68 -0.70
N GLN A 75 11.13 2.09 -1.87
CA GLN A 75 10.15 1.24 -2.54
C GLN A 75 10.37 -0.21 -2.12
N VAL A 76 9.49 -0.71 -1.25
CA VAL A 76 9.64 -2.04 -0.63
C VAL A 76 8.60 -3.00 -1.23
N PRO A 77 8.98 -4.19 -1.73
CA PRO A 77 8.00 -5.16 -2.23
C PRO A 77 6.94 -5.51 -1.16
N TYR A 78 5.67 -5.58 -1.55
CA TYR A 78 4.55 -5.79 -0.61
C TYR A 78 4.77 -6.97 0.33
N HIS A 79 5.26 -8.09 -0.20
CA HIS A 79 5.45 -9.35 0.53
C HIS A 79 6.60 -9.34 1.56
N TYR A 80 7.46 -8.30 1.52
CA TYR A 80 8.47 -8.04 2.55
C TYR A 80 7.87 -7.39 3.80
N THR A 81 6.59 -7.01 3.76
CA THR A 81 5.91 -6.33 4.85
C THR A 81 4.63 -7.07 5.25
N GLU A 82 4.33 -7.06 6.53
CA GLU A 82 3.07 -7.57 7.07
C GLU A 82 2.32 -6.48 7.82
N PHE A 83 1.01 -6.55 7.74
CA PHE A 83 0.13 -5.79 8.61
C PHE A 83 0.03 -6.57 9.92
N SER A 84 0.46 -5.97 11.02
CA SER A 84 0.31 -6.59 12.33
C SER A 84 -0.80 -5.90 13.10
N ALA A 85 -1.84 -6.67 13.43
CA ALA A 85 -2.97 -6.23 14.26
C ALA A 85 -2.51 -5.74 15.65
N SER A 86 -1.33 -6.14 16.12
CA SER A 86 -0.77 -5.68 17.40
C SER A 86 -0.38 -4.21 17.43
N TYR A 87 -0.37 -3.50 16.29
CA TYR A 87 -0.16 -2.05 16.22
C TYR A 87 -1.46 -1.26 16.09
N LEU A 88 -2.61 -1.92 16.24
CA LEU A 88 -3.84 -1.26 16.68
C LEU A 88 -3.62 -0.86 18.14
N ASP A 89 -3.80 0.41 18.45
CA ASP A 89 -3.81 0.91 19.81
C ASP A 89 -4.92 0.25 20.66
N ALA A 90 -4.77 0.28 21.98
CA ALA A 90 -5.70 -0.34 22.93
C ALA A 90 -7.15 0.23 22.90
N SER A 91 -7.40 1.24 22.08
CA SER A 91 -8.70 1.85 21.79
C SER A 91 -9.36 1.33 20.51
N GLY A 92 -8.71 0.45 19.73
CA GLY A 92 -9.24 -0.05 18.46
C GLY A 92 -9.59 1.05 17.46
N THR A 93 -9.03 2.25 17.63
CA THR A 93 -9.44 3.45 16.88
C THR A 93 -8.38 3.74 15.83
N PHE A 94 -8.75 3.51 14.56
CA PHE A 94 -8.00 4.07 13.44
C PHE A 94 -7.89 5.58 13.64
N ALA A 95 -6.68 6.12 13.64
CA ALA A 95 -6.49 7.54 13.41
C ALA A 95 -7.01 7.87 11.99
N GLY A 96 -8.30 8.18 11.89
CA GLY A 96 -8.97 8.71 10.72
C GLY A 96 -9.44 7.67 9.69
N GLN A 97 -10.64 7.12 9.88
CA GLN A 97 -11.55 6.79 8.79
C GLN A 97 -12.99 6.99 9.31
N ASP A 98 -13.37 8.27 9.37
CA ASP A 98 -14.75 8.70 9.31
C ASP A 98 -15.12 8.84 7.83
N GLU A 99 -16.34 8.42 7.50
CA GLU A 99 -17.03 8.49 6.20
C GLU A 99 -16.62 7.50 5.09
N GLY A 100 -17.53 6.56 4.80
CA GLY A 100 -17.75 6.15 3.40
C GLY A 100 -18.11 4.70 3.10
N VAL A 101 -19.23 4.22 3.64
CA VAL A 101 -20.26 3.37 2.99
C VAL A 101 -19.82 2.16 2.14
N CYS A 102 -20.38 1.01 2.54
CA CYS A 102 -20.46 -0.22 1.77
C CYS A 102 -21.24 -0.03 0.46
N ILE A 103 -20.69 -0.54 -0.65
CA ILE A 103 -21.45 -1.14 -1.75
C ILE A 103 -20.81 -2.46 -2.14
#